data_AF-A0A369M292-F1
#
_entry.id   AF-A0A369M292-F1
#
_cell.length_a   1.000
_cell.length_b   1.000
_cell.length_c   1.000
_cell.angle_alpha   90.00
_cell.angle_beta   90.00
_cell.angle_gamma   90.00
#
_symmetry.space_group_name_H-M   'P 1'
#
loop_
_entity.id
_entity.type
_entity.pdbx_description
1 polymer ?
#
loop_
_entity_poly.entity_id
_entity_poly.type
_entity_poly.pdbx_seq_one_letter_code
_entity_poly.pdbx_strand_id
1 'polypeptide(L)'
;MLRPCCYACPYTTTKRNSNITIADYWGLSGTENQAFKDRLGVSLVLANNSEGLEYLRCCNVDLRASSLDEALSGNPMLSHPSSFSGCRKNLWEQFYSHGYESFLKNAGFIEDPLRHFSHMAKLHVKRLLRKA
;
A
#
# COMPACT_ATOMS: atom_id res chain seq x y z
N MET A 1 0.08 8.01 1.60
CA MET A 1 -1.23 8.67 1.72
C MET A 1 -2.19 7.94 0.78
N LEU A 2 -3.33 7.43 1.27
CA LEU A 2 -4.35 6.81 0.42
C LEU A 2 -5.44 7.83 0.08
N ARG A 3 -6.16 7.65 -1.03
CA ARG A 3 -7.28 8.53 -1.42
C ARG A 3 -8.38 8.51 -0.33
N PRO A 4 -9.15 9.59 -0.15
CA PRO A 4 -10.20 9.63 0.87
C PRO A 4 -11.19 8.46 0.78
N CYS A 5 -11.56 8.06 -0.43
CA CYS A 5 -12.45 6.92 -0.67
C CYS A 5 -11.87 5.57 -0.18
N CYS A 6 -10.55 5.43 -0.05
CA CYS A 6 -9.92 4.20 0.42
C CYS A 6 -10.20 3.93 1.91
N TYR A 7 -10.47 4.98 2.70
CA TYR A 7 -10.81 4.85 4.13
C TYR A 7 -12.25 4.40 4.38
N ALA A 8 -13.08 4.40 3.34
CA ALA A 8 -14.48 3.96 3.37
C ALA A 8 -14.79 3.00 2.22
N CYS A 9 -13.77 2.28 1.72
CA CYS A 9 -13.91 1.41 0.56
C CYS A 9 -14.85 0.23 0.88
N PRO A 10 -15.95 0.03 0.16
CA PRO A 10 -16.87 -1.08 0.44
C PRO A 10 -16.31 -2.44 -0.04
N TYR A 11 -15.23 -2.42 -0.84
CA TYR A 11 -14.62 -3.63 -1.40
C TYR A 11 -13.54 -4.24 -0.52
N THR A 12 -13.23 -3.67 0.64
CA THR A 12 -12.29 -4.28 1.59
C THR A 12 -12.99 -5.34 2.44
N THR A 13 -13.42 -6.40 1.77
CA THR A 13 -14.17 -7.53 2.33
C THR A 13 -13.74 -8.81 1.61
N THR A 14 -14.07 -9.96 2.19
CA THR A 14 -13.89 -11.28 1.57
C THR A 14 -14.97 -11.56 0.52
N LYS A 15 -16.12 -10.88 0.59
CA LYS A 15 -17.18 -10.99 -0.43
C LYS A 15 -16.84 -10.13 -1.65
N ARG A 16 -16.29 -10.76 -2.68
CA ARG A 16 -15.85 -10.10 -3.92
C ARG A 16 -16.82 -10.37 -5.06
N ASN A 17 -16.98 -9.40 -5.94
CA ASN A 17 -17.85 -9.52 -7.13
C ASN A 17 -17.14 -10.17 -8.33
N SER A 18 -15.81 -10.30 -8.30
CA SER A 18 -15.04 -10.99 -9.34
C SER A 18 -15.04 -12.50 -9.11
N ASN A 19 -14.83 -13.31 -10.14
CA ASN A 19 -14.63 -14.76 -9.97
C ASN A 19 -13.32 -15.07 -9.23
N ILE A 20 -12.25 -14.33 -9.53
CA ILE A 20 -10.91 -14.49 -8.93
C ILE A 20 -10.44 -13.16 -8.32
N THR A 21 -9.75 -13.24 -7.20
CA THR A 21 -8.93 -12.15 -6.63
C THR A 21 -7.48 -12.61 -6.57
N ILE A 22 -6.54 -11.76 -6.98
CA ILE A 22 -5.10 -12.02 -6.86
C ILE A 22 -4.49 -10.88 -6.03
N ALA A 23 -3.65 -11.23 -5.07
CA ALA A 23 -2.91 -10.28 -4.24
C ALA A 23 -1.53 -10.86 -3.90
N ASP A 24 -0.64 -10.06 -3.33
CA ASP A 24 0.56 -10.57 -2.69
C ASP A 24 0.18 -11.32 -1.41
N TYR A 25 0.77 -12.50 -1.17
CA TYR A 25 0.53 -13.25 0.05
C TYR A 25 1.38 -12.74 1.21
N TRP A 26 0.91 -11.66 1.84
CA TRP A 26 1.56 -11.09 3.00
C TRP A 26 1.36 -12.03 4.20
N GLY A 27 2.41 -12.26 4.99
CA GLY A 27 2.32 -13.14 6.16
C GLY A 27 2.50 -14.64 5.89
N LEU A 28 2.77 -15.08 4.65
CA LEU A 28 3.00 -16.49 4.30
C LEU A 28 3.96 -17.23 5.25
N SER A 29 5.02 -16.57 5.72
CA SER A 29 6.01 -17.17 6.62
C SER A 29 5.45 -17.58 7.99
N GLY A 30 4.27 -17.10 8.39
CA GLY A 30 3.58 -17.51 9.61
C GLY A 30 2.50 -18.59 9.41
N THR A 31 2.43 -19.17 8.21
CA THR A 31 1.39 -20.15 7.81
C THR A 31 1.99 -21.54 7.68
N GLU A 32 1.13 -22.55 7.55
CA GLU A 32 1.56 -23.93 7.26
C GLU A 32 2.30 -24.03 5.91
N ASN A 33 2.05 -23.10 4.99
CA ASN A 33 2.62 -23.04 3.65
C ASN A 33 3.94 -22.25 3.58
N GLN A 34 4.62 -21.94 4.68
CA GLN A 34 5.87 -21.16 4.68
C GLN A 34 6.95 -21.69 3.73
N ALA A 35 6.99 -23.00 3.50
CA ALA A 35 7.95 -23.65 2.60
C ALA A 35 7.69 -23.36 1.11
N PHE A 36 6.51 -22.86 0.78
CA PHE A 36 6.13 -22.47 -0.59
C PHE A 36 6.68 -21.10 -0.99
N LYS A 37 7.42 -20.43 -0.11
CA LYS A 37 8.00 -19.10 -0.37
C LYS A 37 8.98 -19.14 -1.54
N ASP A 38 8.76 -18.26 -2.50
CA ASP A 38 9.65 -18.03 -3.65
C ASP A 38 10.40 -16.69 -3.53
N ARG A 39 11.53 -16.56 -4.22
CA ARG A 39 12.34 -15.33 -4.26
C ARG A 39 11.62 -14.15 -4.92
N LEU A 40 10.75 -14.42 -5.88
CA LEU A 40 9.91 -13.44 -6.58
C LEU A 40 8.63 -13.13 -5.81
N GLY A 41 8.34 -13.89 -4.75
CA GLY A 41 7.11 -13.78 -3.97
C GLY A 41 6.08 -14.83 -4.36
N VAL A 42 5.05 -14.95 -3.52
CA VAL A 42 3.92 -15.86 -3.71
C VAL A 42 2.65 -15.03 -3.74
N SER A 43 1.79 -15.29 -4.71
CA SER A 43 0.47 -14.66 -4.78
C SER A 43 -0.53 -15.39 -3.90
N LEU A 44 -1.35 -14.64 -3.17
CA LEU A 44 -2.60 -15.10 -2.59
C LEU A 44 -3.65 -15.06 -3.71
N VAL A 45 -4.35 -16.17 -3.90
CA VAL A 45 -5.42 -16.27 -4.89
C VAL A 45 -6.69 -16.73 -4.21
N LEU A 46 -7.77 -15.95 -4.36
CA LEU A 46 -9.10 -16.31 -3.88
C LEU A 46 -9.99 -16.67 -5.07
N ALA A 47 -10.51 -17.90 -5.09
CA ALA A 47 -11.66 -18.26 -5.91
C ALA A 47 -12.93 -17.83 -5.18
N ASN A 48 -13.57 -16.75 -5.63
CA ASN A 48 -14.70 -16.15 -4.92
C ASN A 48 -16.04 -16.85 -5.25
N ASN A 49 -16.07 -17.67 -6.30
CA ASN A 49 -17.21 -18.50 -6.69
C ASN A 49 -16.75 -19.78 -7.41
N SER A 50 -17.70 -20.65 -7.76
CA SER A 50 -17.45 -21.95 -8.41
C SER A 50 -16.75 -21.81 -9.76
N GLU A 51 -17.12 -20.81 -10.57
CA GLU A 51 -16.46 -20.55 -11.86
C GLU A 51 -15.00 -20.13 -11.67
N GLY A 52 -14.72 -19.27 -10.67
CA GLY A 52 -13.36 -18.87 -10.35
C GLY A 52 -12.48 -20.04 -9.94
N LEU A 53 -13.04 -21.00 -9.20
CA LEU A 53 -12.34 -22.22 -8.84
C LEU A 53 -12.05 -23.07 -10.08
N GLU A 54 -12.99 -23.18 -11.00
CA GLU A 54 -12.81 -23.92 -12.25
C GLU A 54 -11.74 -23.27 -13.14
N TYR A 55 -11.76 -21.94 -13.27
CA TYR A 55 -10.73 -21.20 -13.99
C TYR A 55 -9.32 -21.46 -13.42
N LEU A 56 -9.18 -21.52 -12.10
CA LEU A 56 -7.89 -21.85 -11.48
C LEU A 56 -7.45 -23.28 -11.76
N ARG A 57 -8.37 -24.25 -11.79
CA ARG A 57 -8.06 -25.65 -12.13
C ARG A 57 -7.61 -25.83 -13.58
N CYS A 58 -8.10 -24.99 -14.49
CA CYS A 58 -7.68 -25.01 -15.89
C CYS A 58 -6.33 -24.33 -16.13
N CYS A 59 -5.82 -23.57 -15.17
CA CYS A 59 -4.54 -22.88 -15.27
C CYS A 59 -3.38 -23.80 -14.90
N ASN A 60 -2.27 -23.71 -15.63
CA ASN A 60 -1.03 -24.40 -15.27
C ASN A 60 -0.26 -23.60 -14.20
N VAL A 61 -0.73 -23.69 -12.95
CA VAL A 61 -0.17 -23.00 -11.79
C VAL A 61 0.02 -23.97 -10.63
N ASP A 62 1.11 -23.80 -9.86
CA ASP A 62 1.31 -24.54 -8.61
C ASP A 62 0.51 -23.85 -7.49
N LEU A 63 -0.40 -24.58 -6.87
CA LEU A 63 -1.33 -24.06 -5.88
C LEU A 63 -1.20 -24.85 -4.58
N ARG A 64 -1.12 -24.12 -3.46
CA ARG A 64 -1.24 -24.67 -2.11
C ARG A 64 -2.49 -24.13 -1.45
N ALA A 65 -3.32 -25.04 -0.96
CA ALA A 65 -4.49 -24.65 -0.20
C ALA A 65 -4.06 -23.95 1.09
N SER A 66 -4.76 -22.88 1.44
CA SER A 66 -4.58 -22.16 2.70
C SER A 66 -5.94 -21.73 3.24
N SER A 67 -6.01 -21.55 4.55
CA SER A 67 -7.20 -21.04 5.21
C SER A 67 -7.41 -19.54 4.95
N LEU A 68 -8.67 -19.11 5.02
CA LEU A 68 -9.00 -17.69 4.93
C LEU A 68 -8.40 -16.90 6.10
N ASP A 69 -8.31 -17.48 7.29
CA ASP A 69 -7.76 -16.83 8.48
C ASP A 69 -6.26 -16.54 8.33
N GLU A 70 -5.50 -17.49 7.78
CA GLU A 70 -4.09 -17.28 7.44
C GLU A 70 -3.91 -16.12 6.46
N ALA A 71 -4.73 -16.07 5.40
CA ALA A 71 -4.72 -14.97 4.44
C ALA A 71 -5.09 -13.61 5.10
N LEU A 72 -6.13 -13.58 5.94
CA LEU A 72 -6.57 -12.36 6.64
C LEU A 72 -5.50 -11.81 7.59
N SER A 73 -4.66 -12.67 8.18
CA SER A 73 -3.61 -12.26 9.13
C SER A 73 -2.60 -11.27 8.53
N GLY A 74 -2.26 -11.42 7.25
CA GLY A 74 -1.32 -10.55 6.55
C GLY A 74 -1.97 -9.60 5.54
N ASN A 75 -3.22 -9.85 5.15
CA ASN A 75 -3.93 -9.05 4.14
C ASN A 75 -5.18 -8.35 4.74
N PRO A 76 -5.02 -7.30 5.56
CA PRO A 76 -6.13 -6.65 6.28
C PRO A 76 -7.17 -5.99 5.36
N MET A 77 -6.79 -5.65 4.12
CA MET A 77 -7.73 -5.09 3.13
C MET A 77 -8.75 -6.12 2.61
N LEU A 78 -8.69 -7.37 3.08
CA LEU A 78 -9.75 -8.36 2.92
C LEU A 78 -10.80 -8.32 4.04
N SER A 79 -10.57 -7.59 5.14
CA SER A 79 -11.51 -7.52 6.27
C SER A 79 -12.05 -6.12 6.54
N HIS A 80 -11.25 -5.07 6.36
CA HIS A 80 -11.70 -3.71 6.64
C HIS A 80 -10.94 -2.65 5.82
N PRO A 81 -11.50 -1.43 5.67
CA PRO A 81 -10.79 -0.32 5.04
C PRO A 81 -9.53 0.04 5.82
N SER A 82 -8.58 0.68 5.15
CA SER A 82 -7.47 1.31 5.86
C SER A 82 -8.00 2.38 6.83
N SER A 83 -7.30 2.58 7.94
CA SER A 83 -7.61 3.65 8.89
C SER A 83 -6.49 4.70 8.89
N PHE A 84 -6.83 5.92 9.33
CA PHE A 84 -5.84 6.96 9.52
C PHE A 84 -6.29 7.95 10.60
N SER A 85 -5.43 8.16 11.60
CA SER A 85 -5.58 9.19 12.61
C SER A 85 -4.72 10.40 12.27
N GLY A 86 -5.34 11.48 11.80
CA GLY A 86 -4.66 12.74 11.52
C GLY A 86 -5.41 13.61 10.50
N CYS A 87 -4.86 14.78 10.20
CA CYS A 87 -5.41 15.68 9.18
C CYS A 87 -4.52 15.68 7.94
N ARG A 88 -5.11 15.39 6.78
CA ARG A 88 -4.46 15.53 5.46
C ARG A 88 -5.16 16.56 4.57
N LYS A 89 -6.06 17.37 5.13
CA LYS A 89 -6.85 18.36 4.38
C LYS A 89 -5.94 19.30 3.57
N ASN A 90 -4.93 19.88 4.21
CA ASN A 90 -3.99 20.79 3.56
C ASN A 90 -3.20 20.10 2.42
N LEU A 91 -2.83 18.82 2.59
CA LEU A 91 -2.13 18.05 1.55
C LEU A 91 -3.02 17.82 0.33
N TRP A 92 -4.28 17.47 0.55
CA TRP A 92 -5.26 17.30 -0.52
C TRP A 92 -5.60 18.62 -1.20
N GLU A 93 -5.80 19.70 -0.44
CA GLU A 93 -6.03 21.04 -0.98
C GLU A 93 -4.88 21.52 -1.86
N GLN A 94 -3.63 21.30 -1.43
CA GLN A 94 -2.46 21.59 -2.27
C GLN A 94 -2.49 20.78 -3.56
N PHE A 95 -2.71 19.46 -3.47
CA PHE A 95 -2.77 18.59 -4.64
C PHE A 95 -3.87 18.99 -5.62
N TYR A 96 -5.08 19.29 -5.13
CA TYR A 96 -6.21 19.66 -5.99
C TYR A 96 -6.05 21.06 -6.60
N SER A 97 -5.46 22.02 -5.86
CA SER A 97 -5.36 23.41 -6.31
C SER A 97 -4.12 23.69 -7.16
N HIS A 98 -3.01 22.97 -6.92
CA HIS A 98 -1.71 23.23 -7.55
C HIS A 98 -1.15 22.05 -8.36
N GLY A 99 -1.89 20.94 -8.41
CA GLY A 99 -1.51 19.74 -9.15
C GLY A 99 -0.45 18.88 -8.47
N TYR A 100 -0.08 17.79 -9.14
CA TYR A 100 0.75 16.74 -8.57
C TYR A 100 2.20 17.18 -8.32
N GLU A 101 2.81 17.91 -9.26
CA GLU A 101 4.21 18.33 -9.16
C GLU A 101 4.43 19.28 -7.97
N SER A 102 3.54 20.28 -7.80
CA SER A 102 3.59 21.20 -6.66
C SER A 102 3.45 20.46 -5.34
N PHE A 103 2.50 19.52 -5.26
CA PHE A 103 2.33 18.65 -4.10
C PHE A 103 3.62 17.88 -3.77
N LEU A 104 4.28 17.27 -4.76
CA LEU A 104 5.51 16.51 -4.56
C LEU A 104 6.68 17.39 -4.09
N LYS A 105 6.83 18.60 -4.64
CA LYS A 105 7.84 19.58 -4.20
C LYS A 105 7.62 20.01 -2.73
N ASN A 106 6.38 20.33 -2.37
CA ASN A 106 6.03 20.73 -1.01
C ASN A 106 6.24 19.59 -0.01
N ALA A 107 5.82 18.38 -0.37
CA ALA A 107 6.03 17.17 0.42
C ALA A 107 7.52 16.74 0.50
N GLY A 108 8.40 17.33 -0.33
CA GLY A 108 9.83 17.05 -0.34
C GLY A 108 10.24 15.76 -1.06
N PHE A 109 9.36 15.25 -1.94
CA PHE A 109 9.67 14.09 -2.80
C PHE A 109 10.44 14.48 -4.06
N ILE A 110 10.33 15.75 -4.48
CA ILE A 110 11.13 16.33 -5.55
C ILE A 110 12.04 17.37 -4.93
N GLU A 111 13.34 17.30 -5.26
CA GLU A 111 14.29 18.33 -4.86
C GLU A 111 13.92 19.65 -5.53
N ASP A 112 13.69 20.65 -4.70
CA ASP A 112 13.65 22.04 -5.12
C ASP A 112 15.04 22.64 -4.81
N PRO A 113 15.82 23.03 -5.84
CA PRO A 113 17.14 23.62 -5.65
C PRO A 113 17.11 24.81 -4.68
N LEU A 114 16.07 25.65 -4.73
CA LEU A 114 15.93 26.80 -3.84
C LEU A 114 15.72 26.37 -2.39
N ARG A 115 14.95 25.30 -2.17
CA ARG A 115 14.76 24.71 -0.84
C ARG A 115 16.04 24.07 -0.31
N HIS A 116 16.82 23.41 -1.17
CA HIS A 116 18.13 22.88 -0.81
C HIS A 116 19.12 23.99 -0.42
N PHE A 117 19.27 25.01 -1.27
CA PHE A 117 20.16 26.15 -1.01
C PHE A 117 19.75 26.92 0.25
N SER A 118 18.46 27.20 0.44
CA SER A 118 17.98 27.90 1.64
C SER A 118 18.20 27.08 2.92
N HIS A 119 18.06 25.76 2.87
CA HIS A 119 18.40 24.88 4.00
C HIS A 119 19.90 24.95 4.32
N MET A 120 20.77 24.87 3.31
CA MET A 120 22.22 24.98 3.49
C MET A 120 22.64 26.34 4.07
N ALA A 121 22.06 27.43 3.57
CA ALA A 121 22.28 28.77 4.11
C ALA A 121 21.85 28.87 5.59
N LYS A 122 20.68 28.35 5.94
CA LYS A 122 20.17 28.32 7.32
C LYS A 122 21.10 27.54 8.25
N LEU A 123 21.64 26.40 7.80
CA LEU A 123 22.62 25.62 8.57
C LEU A 123 23.93 26.39 8.78
N HIS A 124 24.40 27.09 7.75
CA HIS A 124 25.61 27.91 7.83
C HIS A 124 25.45 29.03 8.88
N VAL A 125 24.35 29.79 8.81
CA VAL A 125 24.04 30.84 9.79
C VAL A 125 23.96 30.28 11.22
N LYS A 126 23.26 29.14 11.42
CA LYS A 126 23.20 28.50 12.74
C LYS A 126 24.57 28.07 13.28
N ARG A 127 25.50 27.66 12.41
CA ARG A 127 26.87 27.31 12.81
C ARG A 127 27.67 28.54 13.23
N LEU A 128 27.51 29.66 12.55
CA LEU A 128 28.15 30.92 12.93
C LEU A 128 27.62 31.42 14.28
N LEU A 129 26.30 31.42 14.46
CA LEU A 129 25.66 31.84 15.71
C LEU A 129 25.93 30.93 16.92
N ARG A 130 26.36 29.68 16.71
CA ARG A 130 26.81 28.78 17.79
C ARG A 130 28.29 28.95 18.16
N LYS A 131 29.05 29.68 17.35
CA LYS A 131 30.48 29.98 17.57
C LYS A 131 30.72 31.41 18.11
N ALA A 132 29.67 32.22 18.20
CA ALA A 132 29.62 33.51 18.87
C ALA A 132 29.01 33.33 20.26
#